data_AF-A0A166FG57-F1
#
_entry.id   AF-A0A166FG57-F1
#
_cell.length_a   1.000
_cell.length_b   1.000
_cell.length_c   1.000
_cell.angle_alpha   90.00
_cell.angle_beta   90.00
_cell.angle_gamma   90.00
#
_symmetry.space_group_name_H-M   'P 1'
#
loop_
_entity.id
_entity.type
_entity.pdbx_description
1 polymer ?
#
loop_
_entity_poly.entity_id
_entity_poly.type
_entity_poly.pdbx_seq_one_letter_code
_entity_poly.pdbx_strand_id
1 'polypeptide(L)'
;MMSTSQILTSNLSIRKQEELLNKKLRWYTESRKDRRMKDKISIADNIMNRLNMQGTQREEVTYFIKKECPNLKKLLKNCSKEKIIALVCFFILKSYNSKVKLENYNVFKELKLTDRNYANFMHNLYCCR
;
A
#
# COMPACT_ATOMS: atom_id res chain seq x y z
N MET A 1 33.04 -42.71 15.52
CA MET A 1 33.00 -41.35 16.10
C MET A 1 33.42 -40.38 15.01
N MET A 2 32.64 -39.35 14.69
CA MET A 2 33.05 -38.34 13.70
C MET A 2 34.18 -37.47 14.26
N SER A 3 35.15 -37.10 13.42
CA SER A 3 36.24 -36.22 13.87
C SER A 3 35.77 -34.77 14.03
N THR A 4 36.41 -34.02 14.92
CA THR A 4 36.17 -32.58 15.11
C THR A 4 36.31 -31.78 13.82
N SER A 5 37.23 -32.18 12.93
CA SER A 5 37.39 -31.59 11.59
C SER A 5 36.20 -31.85 10.66
N GLN A 6 35.57 -33.03 10.74
CA GLN A 6 34.34 -33.35 10.00
C GLN A 6 33.13 -32.57 10.51
N ILE A 7 33.02 -32.38 11.84
CA ILE A 7 31.93 -31.61 12.47
C ILE A 7 32.02 -30.10 12.10
N LEU A 8 33.24 -29.55 12.08
CA LEU A 8 33.47 -28.15 11.70
C LEU A 8 33.14 -27.88 10.22
N THR A 9 33.50 -28.80 9.33
CA THR A 9 33.21 -28.68 7.89
C THR A 9 31.72 -28.82 7.59
N SER A 10 30.99 -29.71 8.26
CA SER A 10 29.54 -29.81 8.13
C SER A 10 28.82 -28.55 8.61
N ASN A 11 29.24 -27.96 9.74
CA ASN A 11 28.63 -26.74 10.28
C ASN A 11 28.87 -25.50 9.38
N LEU A 12 30.04 -25.40 8.75
CA LEU A 12 30.34 -24.37 7.75
C LEU A 12 29.49 -24.51 6.49
N SER A 13 29.21 -25.75 6.07
CA SER A 13 28.34 -26.06 4.93
C SER A 13 26.88 -25.68 5.21
N ILE A 14 26.38 -26.00 6.42
CA ILE A 14 25.03 -25.65 6.88
C ILE A 14 24.85 -24.12 6.91
N ARG A 15 25.79 -23.37 7.49
CA ARG A 15 25.71 -21.89 7.52
C ARG A 15 25.64 -21.26 6.13
N LYS A 16 26.42 -21.77 5.16
CA LYS A 16 26.37 -21.31 3.76
C LYS A 16 25.01 -21.60 3.11
N GLN A 17 24.40 -22.75 3.41
CA GLN A 17 23.06 -23.08 2.93
C GLN A 17 21.99 -22.16 3.53
N GLU A 18 22.09 -21.84 4.82
CA GLU A 18 21.20 -20.88 5.50
C GLU A 18 21.32 -19.47 4.91
N GLU A 19 22.53 -18.98 4.63
CA GLU A 19 22.74 -17.69 3.97
C GLU A 19 22.12 -17.62 2.57
N LEU A 20 22.29 -18.67 1.77
CA LEU A 20 21.68 -18.76 0.43
C LEU A 20 20.15 -18.78 0.51
N LEU A 21 19.58 -19.52 1.47
CA LEU A 21 18.14 -19.55 1.69
C LEU A 21 17.62 -18.16 2.12
N ASN A 22 18.30 -17.50 3.05
CA ASN A 22 17.97 -16.16 3.51
C ASN A 22 18.04 -15.13 2.37
N LYS A 23 19.03 -15.24 1.49
CA LYS A 23 19.16 -14.37 0.30
C LYS A 23 17.99 -14.58 -0.67
N LYS A 24 17.63 -15.84 -0.96
CA LYS A 24 16.45 -16.17 -1.78
C LYS A 24 15.16 -15.64 -1.15
N LEU A 25 15.01 -15.79 0.17
CA LEU A 25 13.84 -15.32 0.91
C LEU A 25 13.72 -13.79 0.83
N ARG A 26 14.82 -13.05 1.01
CA ARG A 26 14.85 -11.58 0.85
C ARG A 26 14.39 -11.17 -0.54
N TRP A 27 15.00 -11.72 -1.58
CA TRP A 27 14.64 -11.41 -2.97
C TRP A 27 13.16 -11.69 -3.28
N TYR A 28 12.63 -12.81 -2.77
CA TYR A 28 11.23 -13.15 -2.92
C TYR A 28 10.29 -12.17 -2.20
N THR A 29 10.67 -11.73 -0.99
CA THR A 29 9.89 -10.73 -0.24
C THR A 29 9.92 -9.35 -0.89
N GLU A 30 11.06 -8.91 -1.43
CA GLU A 30 11.23 -7.66 -2.17
C GLU A 30 10.39 -7.67 -3.45
N SER A 31 10.53 -8.71 -4.28
CA SER A 31 9.75 -8.88 -5.50
C SER A 31 8.23 -8.87 -5.23
N ARG A 32 7.79 -9.48 -4.13
CA ARG A 32 6.38 -9.42 -3.70
C ARG A 32 5.95 -8.02 -3.25
N LYS A 33 6.80 -7.27 -2.57
CA LYS A 33 6.51 -5.88 -2.16
C LYS A 33 6.36 -4.98 -3.39
N ASP A 34 7.25 -5.13 -4.37
CA ASP A 34 7.21 -4.36 -5.61
C ASP A 34 5.94 -4.62 -6.42
N ARG A 35 5.55 -5.90 -6.56
CA ARG A 35 4.30 -6.25 -7.24
C ARG A 35 3.08 -5.63 -6.55
N ARG A 36 2.99 -5.75 -5.22
CA ARG A 36 1.89 -5.15 -4.45
C ARG A 36 1.83 -3.62 -4.58
N MET A 37 2.98 -2.97 -4.70
CA MET A 37 3.04 -1.52 -4.90
C MET A 37 2.61 -1.15 -6.33
N LYS A 38 3.08 -1.88 -7.34
CA LYS A 38 2.63 -1.71 -8.73
C LYS A 38 1.11 -1.85 -8.87
N ASP A 39 0.51 -2.84 -8.21
CA ASP A 39 -0.95 -3.01 -8.20
C ASP A 39 -1.67 -1.78 -7.61
N LYS A 40 -1.17 -1.23 -6.49
CA LYS A 40 -1.77 -0.04 -5.86
C LYS A 40 -1.67 1.18 -6.77
N ILE A 41 -0.50 1.39 -7.39
CA ILE A 41 -0.28 2.51 -8.32
C ILE A 41 -1.22 2.37 -9.52
N SER A 42 -1.34 1.17 -10.10
CA SER A 42 -2.25 0.93 -11.22
C SER A 42 -3.72 1.23 -10.86
N ILE A 43 -4.19 0.79 -9.69
CA ILE A 43 -5.54 1.12 -9.20
C ILE A 43 -5.69 2.64 -9.03
N ALA A 44 -4.68 3.31 -8.47
CA ALA A 44 -4.69 4.75 -8.27
C ALA A 44 -4.77 5.51 -9.59
N ASP A 45 -3.95 5.14 -10.57
CA ASP A 45 -3.96 5.76 -11.89
C ASP A 45 -5.32 5.64 -12.56
N ASN A 46 -5.96 4.47 -12.48
CA ASN A 46 -7.31 4.27 -13.01
C ASN A 46 -8.33 5.19 -12.33
N ILE A 47 -8.30 5.30 -11.00
CA ILE A 47 -9.22 6.18 -10.25
C ILE A 47 -8.93 7.66 -10.54
N MET A 48 -7.66 8.07 -10.53
CA MET A 48 -7.24 9.45 -10.80
C MET A 48 -7.63 9.89 -12.22
N ASN A 49 -7.50 9.01 -13.21
CA ASN A 49 -7.94 9.27 -14.58
C ASN A 49 -9.44 9.52 -14.64
N ARG A 50 -10.24 8.69 -13.95
CA ARG A 50 -11.70 8.85 -13.89
C ARG A 50 -12.15 10.10 -13.12
N LEU A 51 -11.29 10.64 -12.25
CA LEU A 51 -11.51 11.87 -11.51
C LEU A 51 -10.95 13.11 -12.22
N ASN A 52 -10.35 12.94 -13.42
CA ASN A 52 -9.64 14.00 -14.14
C ASN A 52 -8.58 14.72 -13.28
N MET A 53 -7.92 13.99 -12.37
CA MET A 53 -6.84 14.55 -11.56
C MET A 53 -5.58 14.73 -12.41
N GLN A 54 -4.94 15.90 -12.29
CA GLN A 54 -3.77 16.29 -13.08
C GLN A 54 -2.71 16.98 -12.21
N GLY A 55 -1.47 17.03 -12.72
CA GLY A 55 -0.34 17.73 -12.09
C GLY A 55 -0.13 17.32 -10.62
N THR A 56 0.00 18.32 -9.76
CA THR A 56 0.31 18.17 -8.32
C THR A 56 -0.64 17.22 -7.59
N GLN A 57 -1.92 17.19 -7.95
CA GLN A 57 -2.88 16.27 -7.32
C GLN A 57 -2.50 14.80 -7.52
N ARG A 58 -2.00 14.43 -8.71
CA ARG A 58 -1.56 13.06 -8.99
C ARG A 58 -0.29 12.71 -8.25
N GLU A 59 0.64 13.66 -8.18
CA GLU A 59 1.91 13.52 -7.48
C GLU A 59 1.66 13.28 -5.99
N GLU A 60 0.77 14.06 -5.37
CA GLU A 60 0.38 13.90 -3.97
C GLU A 60 -0.29 12.56 -3.68
N VAL A 61 -1.24 12.13 -4.52
CA VAL A 61 -1.86 10.79 -4.37
C VAL A 61 -0.81 9.70 -4.47
N THR A 62 0.08 9.78 -5.46
CA THR A 62 1.14 8.79 -5.66
C THR A 62 2.11 8.77 -4.48
N TYR A 63 2.48 9.93 -3.97
CA TYR A 63 3.32 10.08 -2.78
C TYR A 63 2.65 9.43 -1.56
N PHE A 64 1.39 9.75 -1.30
CA PHE A 64 0.62 9.21 -0.19
C PHE A 64 0.51 7.68 -0.28
N ILE A 65 0.28 7.15 -1.49
CA ILE A 65 0.21 5.69 -1.69
C ILE A 65 1.57 5.03 -1.43
N LYS A 66 2.68 5.64 -1.85
CA LYS A 66 4.01 5.07 -1.64
C LYS A 66 4.44 5.13 -0.17
N LYS A 67 4.14 6.23 0.53
CA LYS A 67 4.61 6.48 1.91
C LYS A 67 3.65 5.96 2.99
N GLU A 68 2.36 6.21 2.86
CA GLU A 68 1.37 5.98 3.93
C GLU A 68 0.53 4.70 3.73
N CYS A 69 0.44 4.19 2.49
CA CYS A 69 -0.32 2.96 2.20
C CYS A 69 0.23 1.63 2.76
N PRO A 70 1.49 1.47 3.20
CA PRO A 70 1.89 0.28 3.95
C PRO A 70 1.05 0.08 5.22
N ASN A 71 0.65 1.18 5.88
CA ASN A 71 -0.13 1.17 7.12
C ASN A 71 -1.66 1.25 6.90
N LEU A 72 -2.12 1.63 5.71
CA LEU A 72 -3.55 1.74 5.38
C LEU A 72 -4.36 0.45 5.57
N LYS A 73 -3.74 -0.74 5.52
CA LYS A 73 -4.42 -2.00 5.86
C LYS A 73 -4.90 -2.05 7.32
N LYS A 74 -4.24 -1.33 8.23
CA LYS A 74 -4.67 -1.19 9.62
C LYS A 74 -5.80 -0.16 9.73
N LEU A 75 -5.70 0.93 8.98
CA LEU A 75 -6.65 2.05 9.01
C LEU A 75 -8.07 1.62 8.61
N LEU A 76 -8.22 0.65 7.70
CA LEU A 76 -9.52 0.11 7.30
C LEU A 76 -9.45 -1.41 7.08
N LYS A 77 -9.38 -2.17 8.18
CA LYS A 77 -9.26 -3.65 8.20
C LYS A 77 -10.31 -4.39 7.33
N ASN A 78 -11.44 -3.74 7.05
CA ASN A 78 -12.57 -4.27 6.28
C ASN A 78 -12.83 -3.56 4.92
N CYS A 79 -11.91 -2.73 4.42
CA CYS A 79 -12.09 -2.08 3.11
C CYS A 79 -11.23 -2.70 2.01
N SER A 80 -11.78 -2.76 0.79
CA SER A 80 -11.00 -3.16 -0.38
C SER A 80 -9.90 -2.13 -0.67
N LYS A 81 -8.86 -2.57 -1.41
CA LYS A 81 -7.78 -1.67 -1.81
C LYS A 81 -8.30 -0.52 -2.67
N GLU A 82 -9.26 -0.76 -3.58
CA GLU A 82 -9.83 0.32 -4.39
C GLU A 82 -10.53 1.35 -3.54
N LYS A 83 -11.31 0.93 -2.53
CA LYS A 83 -11.97 1.86 -1.61
C LYS A 83 -10.98 2.73 -0.86
N ILE A 84 -9.92 2.13 -0.33
CA ILE A 84 -8.87 2.86 0.38
C ILE A 84 -8.21 3.89 -0.54
N ILE A 85 -7.84 3.50 -1.76
CA ILE A 85 -7.19 4.39 -2.73
C ILE A 85 -8.15 5.50 -3.16
N ALA A 86 -9.43 5.19 -3.39
CA ALA A 86 -10.44 6.18 -3.73
C ALA A 86 -10.67 7.19 -2.59
N LEU A 87 -10.60 6.76 -1.33
CA LEU A 87 -10.66 7.66 -0.17
C LEU A 87 -9.45 8.59 -0.10
N VAL A 88 -8.25 8.11 -0.46
CA VAL A 88 -7.06 8.95 -0.60
C VAL A 88 -7.26 9.98 -1.72
N CYS A 89 -7.74 9.57 -2.88
CA CYS A 89 -8.03 10.50 -3.98
C CYS A 89 -9.06 11.56 -3.57
N PHE A 90 -10.12 11.15 -2.86
CA PHE A 90 -11.13 12.08 -2.37
C PHE A 90 -10.57 13.04 -1.31
N PHE A 91 -9.71 12.57 -0.41
CA PHE A 91 -9.03 13.41 0.57
C PHE A 91 -8.19 14.51 -0.10
N ILE A 92 -7.40 14.15 -1.12
CA ILE A 92 -6.61 15.12 -1.89
C ILE A 92 -7.53 16.06 -2.68
N LEU A 93 -8.58 15.57 -3.35
CA LEU A 93 -9.54 16.47 -4.02
C LEU A 93 -10.16 17.48 -3.06
N LYS A 94 -10.49 17.04 -1.85
CA LYS A 94 -11.14 17.88 -0.84
C LYS A 94 -10.18 18.88 -0.20
N SER A 95 -8.87 18.62 -0.17
CA SER A 95 -7.87 19.61 0.27
C SER A 95 -7.71 20.76 -0.73
N TYR A 96 -7.84 20.48 -2.02
CA TYR A 96 -7.83 21.50 -3.08
C TYR A 96 -9.18 22.22 -3.21
N ASN A 97 -10.29 21.53 -2.98
CA ASN A 97 -11.63 22.10 -3.07
C ASN A 97 -12.56 21.51 -2.01
N SER A 98 -12.82 22.28 -0.95
CA SER A 98 -13.66 21.86 0.18
C SER A 98 -15.13 21.61 -0.17
N LYS A 99 -15.61 22.13 -1.31
CA LYS A 99 -17.00 21.95 -1.80
C LYS A 99 -17.21 20.61 -2.51
N VAL A 100 -16.16 19.82 -2.72
CA VAL A 100 -16.24 18.49 -3.33
C VAL A 100 -17.03 17.55 -2.42
N LYS A 101 -18.06 16.93 -3.00
CA LYS A 101 -18.89 15.91 -2.34
C LYS A 101 -18.72 14.57 -3.03
N LEU A 102 -18.81 13.47 -2.27
CA LEU A 102 -18.70 12.11 -2.81
C LEU A 102 -19.72 11.83 -3.92
N GLU A 103 -20.94 12.34 -3.74
CA GLU A 103 -22.06 12.18 -4.67
C GLU A 103 -21.83 12.79 -6.06
N ASN A 104 -20.87 13.69 -6.19
CA ASN A 104 -20.57 14.35 -7.47
C ASN A 104 -19.78 13.45 -8.43
N TYR A 105 -19.24 12.32 -7.96
CA TYR A 105 -18.33 11.49 -8.76
C TYR A 105 -18.83 10.05 -8.85
N ASN A 106 -19.07 9.58 -10.08
CA ASN A 106 -19.57 8.24 -10.35
C ASN A 106 -18.63 7.13 -9.83
N VAL A 107 -17.31 7.34 -9.93
CA VAL A 107 -16.32 6.38 -9.42
C VAL A 107 -16.48 6.11 -7.92
N PHE A 108 -16.88 7.11 -7.13
CA PHE A 108 -17.11 6.94 -5.69
C PHE A 108 -18.43 6.21 -5.40
N LYS A 109 -19.47 6.46 -6.22
CA LYS A 109 -20.75 5.73 -6.14
C LYS A 109 -20.58 4.24 -6.46
N GLU A 110 -19.86 3.92 -7.53
CA GLU A 110 -19.57 2.54 -7.93
C GLU A 110 -18.79 1.79 -6.85
N LEU A 111 -17.82 2.47 -6.23
CA LEU A 111 -17.07 1.93 -5.11
C LEU A 111 -17.87 1.94 -3.80
N LYS A 112 -19.14 2.38 -3.80
CA LYS A 112 -20.01 2.47 -2.62
C LYS A 112 -19.31 3.17 -1.45
N LEU A 113 -18.64 4.29 -1.74
CA LEU A 113 -18.06 5.15 -0.72
C LEU A 113 -19.17 5.97 -0.06
N THR A 114 -19.10 6.06 1.27
CA THR A 114 -20.02 6.84 2.09
C THR A 114 -19.24 7.84 2.94
N ASP A 115 -19.91 8.89 3.41
CA ASP A 115 -19.29 9.85 4.33
C ASP A 115 -18.77 9.16 5.60
N ARG A 116 -19.41 8.08 6.05
CA ARG A 116 -18.92 7.25 7.15
C ARG A 116 -17.58 6.60 6.83
N ASN A 117 -17.37 6.12 5.61
CA ASN A 117 -16.07 5.58 5.20
C ASN A 117 -14.99 6.67 5.23
N TYR A 118 -15.34 7.88 4.78
CA TYR A 118 -14.43 9.01 4.80
C TYR A 118 -14.11 9.50 6.22
N ALA A 119 -15.11 9.64 7.08
CA ALA A 119 -14.92 10.00 8.49
C ALA A 119 -14.03 8.99 9.22
N ASN A 120 -14.26 7.69 9.01
CA ASN A 120 -13.40 6.64 9.57
C ASN A 120 -11.98 6.73 9.02
N PHE A 121 -11.80 6.99 7.73
CA PHE A 121 -10.48 7.19 7.13
C PHE A 121 -9.75 8.36 7.78
N MET A 122 -10.42 9.52 7.92
CA MET A 122 -9.86 10.71 8.56
C MET A 122 -9.50 10.45 10.02
N HIS A 123 -10.42 9.89 10.82
CA HIS A 123 -10.15 9.56 12.22
C HIS A 123 -8.89 8.70 12.36
N ASN A 124 -8.77 7.63 11.59
CA ASN A 124 -7.60 6.76 11.64
C ASN A 124 -6.33 7.46 11.15
N LEU A 125 -6.43 8.40 10.21
CA LEU A 125 -5.29 9.18 9.71
C LEU A 125 -4.73 10.15 10.77
N TYR A 126 -5.60 10.79 11.55
CA TYR A 126 -5.20 11.82 12.52
C TYR A 126 -5.03 11.30 13.97
N CYS A 127 -5.74 10.24 14.37
CA CYS A 127 -5.71 9.71 15.74
C CYS A 127 -4.69 8.58 15.95
N CYS A 128 -3.99 8.12 14.90
CA CYS A 128 -2.91 7.13 15.01
C CYS A 128 -1.50 7.75 14.87
N ARG A 129 -1.37 9.06 15.07
CA ARG A 129 -0.09 9.75 15.28
C ARG A 129 0.17 9.89 16.77
#